data_AF-A0A6M4WMI9-F1
#
_entry.id   AF-A0A6M4WMI9-F1
#
_cell.length_a   1.000
_cell.length_b   1.000
_cell.length_c   1.000
_cell.angle_alpha   90.00
_cell.angle_beta   90.00
_cell.angle_gamma   90.00
#
_symmetry.space_group_name_H-M   'P 1'
#
loop_
_entity.id
_entity.type
_entity.pdbx_description
1 polymer ?
#
loop_
_entity_poly.entity_id
_entity_poly.type
_entity_poly.pdbx_seq_one_letter_code
_entity_poly.pdbx_strand_id
1 'polypeptide(L)'
;MTVRALLSLLDEIDREGGPDAARNNRLHLLSERTSPMTTAPATQHQTAAALTAVPRAAGPAQPQPPSVGQLLAWADNHTDEEIRDQSSRARLALAGLRRRYDTDKELTEIGTEAERLEQRLAEIRAREAELAPAKQKKARTPVDYPAAEVRAWAAEAGMPCSPTGRVPKAVVDAWRAREQ
;
A
#
# COMPACT_ATOMS: atom_id res chain seq x y z
N MET A 1 8.00 -0.60 35.39
CA MET A 1 8.50 0.39 34.42
C MET A 1 7.69 1.66 34.56
N THR A 2 8.33 2.83 34.63
CA THR A 2 7.63 4.12 34.79
C THR A 2 7.27 4.70 33.41
N VAL A 3 6.18 5.46 33.32
CA VAL A 3 5.71 6.10 32.07
C VAL A 3 6.82 6.93 31.40
N ARG A 4 7.70 7.52 32.21
CA ARG A 4 8.84 8.31 31.74
C ARG A 4 9.89 7.47 31.00
N ALA A 5 10.09 6.21 31.39
CA ALA A 5 10.99 5.29 30.68
C ALA A 5 10.42 4.85 29.32
N LEU A 6 9.10 4.70 29.23
CA LEU A 6 8.43 4.35 27.96
C LEU A 6 8.51 5.48 26.94
N LEU A 7 8.32 6.74 27.38
CA LEU A 7 8.41 7.91 26.51
C LEU A 7 9.83 8.16 26.01
N SER A 8 10.85 7.86 26.83
CA SER A 8 12.25 7.97 26.40
C SER A 8 12.62 6.94 25.33
N LEU A 9 12.05 5.73 25.41
CA LEU A 9 12.26 4.68 24.42
C LEU A 9 11.60 5.01 23.08
N LEU A 10 10.41 5.63 23.12
CA LEU A 10 9.69 6.08 21.91
C LEU A 10 10.43 7.21 21.19
N ASP A 11 11.01 8.17 21.92
CA ASP A 11 11.81 9.28 21.34
C ASP A 11 13.12 8.76 20.69
N GLU A 12 13.71 7.71 21.24
CA GLU A 12 14.90 7.03 20.68
C GLU A 12 14.57 6.30 19.37
N ILE A 13 13.43 5.58 19.33
CA ILE A 13 12.96 4.87 18.14
C ILE A 13 12.61 5.87 17.02
N ASP A 14 12.01 7.02 17.35
CA ASP A 14 11.70 8.06 16.37
C ASP A 14 12.98 8.73 15.81
N ARG A 15 14.04 8.87 16.61
CA ARG A 15 15.36 9.33 16.12
C ARG A 15 16.04 8.34 15.19
N GLU A 16 15.85 7.04 15.39
CA GLU A 16 16.45 5.98 14.57
C GLU A 16 15.64 5.66 13.28
N GLY A 17 14.67 6.50 12.93
CA GLY A 17 13.89 6.38 11.70
C GLY A 17 12.51 5.73 11.88
N GLY A 18 12.02 5.69 13.12
CA GLY A 18 10.67 5.26 13.46
C GLY A 18 10.42 3.76 13.21
N PRO A 19 9.14 3.33 13.29
CA PRO A 19 8.76 1.92 13.09
C PRO A 19 9.06 1.40 11.67
N ASP A 20 9.27 2.27 10.70
CA ASP A 20 9.65 1.90 9.34
C ASP A 20 11.14 1.53 9.20
N ALA A 21 12.02 1.96 10.11
CA ALA A 21 13.41 1.49 10.17
C ALA A 21 13.52 0.05 10.71
N ALA A 22 12.67 -0.32 11.67
CA ALA A 22 12.57 -1.68 12.20
C ALA A 22 12.02 -2.68 11.17
N ARG A 23 11.07 -2.26 10.33
CA ARG A 23 10.51 -3.09 9.24
C ARG A 23 11.52 -3.41 8.13
N ASN A 24 12.54 -2.58 7.96
CA ASN A 24 13.54 -2.72 6.89
C ASN A 24 14.89 -3.28 7.35
N ASN A 25 14.99 -3.84 8.57
CA ASN A 25 16.24 -4.39 9.13
C ASN A 25 17.42 -3.40 9.05
N ARG A 26 17.15 -2.09 9.20
CA ARG A 26 18.18 -1.03 9.14
C ARG A 26 18.63 -0.52 10.51
N LEU A 27 18.26 -1.21 11.59
CA LEU A 27 18.83 -0.96 12.91
C LEU A 27 20.29 -1.44 12.91
N HIS A 28 21.20 -0.48 12.79
CA HIS A 28 22.63 -0.68 12.83
C HIS A 28 23.06 -0.82 14.29
N LEU A 29 22.78 -1.99 14.89
CA LEU A 29 23.37 -2.35 16.18
C LEU A 29 24.88 -2.48 15.97
N LEU A 30 25.65 -1.54 16.53
CA LEU A 30 27.10 -1.50 16.42
C LEU A 30 27.73 -2.81 16.89
N SER A 31 28.35 -3.50 15.92
CA SER A 31 29.23 -4.64 16.07
C SER A 31 30.51 -4.33 16.86
N GLU A 32 30.87 -5.22 17.78
CA GLU A 32 32.24 -5.60 18.13
C GLU A 32 32.19 -7.14 18.32
N ARG A 33 33.01 -8.04 17.78
CA ARG A 33 34.36 -8.05 17.18
C ARG A 33 34.52 -9.36 16.37
N THR A 34 35.14 -9.25 15.18
CA THR A 34 36.22 -10.12 14.61
C THR A 34 36.44 -11.52 15.21
N SER A 35 36.55 -12.62 14.42
CA SER A 35 37.49 -12.80 13.31
C SER A 35 37.06 -13.85 12.26
N PRO A 36 37.53 -13.73 11.00
CA PRO A 36 37.38 -14.71 9.93
C PRO A 36 38.59 -15.66 9.84
N MET A 37 38.38 -16.94 9.55
CA MET A 37 39.25 -17.78 8.71
C MET A 37 38.77 -19.24 8.71
N THR A 38 38.42 -19.77 7.54
CA THR A 38 39.19 -20.88 6.91
C THR A 38 38.46 -21.40 5.67
N THR A 39 39.27 -21.55 4.64
CA THR A 39 39.05 -21.93 3.25
C THR A 39 38.54 -23.35 2.99
N ALA A 40 37.60 -23.45 2.02
CA ALA A 40 37.52 -24.38 0.88
C ALA A 40 37.33 -25.92 1.13
N PRO A 41 36.74 -26.70 0.19
CA PRO A 41 36.63 -26.44 -1.25
C PRO A 41 35.24 -26.60 -1.89
N ALA A 42 35.20 -26.14 -3.13
CA ALA A 42 34.12 -26.31 -4.09
C ALA A 42 33.83 -27.80 -4.36
N THR A 43 32.55 -28.13 -4.48
CA THR A 43 32.11 -29.32 -5.21
C THR A 43 31.12 -28.89 -6.28
N GLN A 44 31.57 -28.95 -7.53
CA GLN A 44 30.71 -28.95 -8.70
C GLN A 44 29.94 -30.28 -8.75
N HIS A 45 28.61 -30.24 -8.66
CA HIS A 45 27.76 -31.27 -9.25
C HIS A 45 26.54 -30.54 -9.84
N GLN A 46 26.57 -30.34 -11.16
CA GLN A 46 25.83 -31.16 -12.13
C GLN A 46 24.37 -30.72 -12.27
N THR A 47 24.14 -29.93 -13.32
CA THR A 47 22.91 -29.92 -14.10
C THR A 47 22.54 -31.37 -14.45
N ALA A 48 21.55 -31.92 -13.74
CA ALA A 48 20.94 -33.19 -14.11
C ALA A 48 19.64 -32.89 -14.87
N ALA A 49 19.72 -33.13 -16.18
CA ALA A 49 18.60 -33.20 -17.09
C ALA A 49 17.50 -34.11 -16.56
N ALA A 50 16.27 -33.83 -17.00
CA ALA A 50 15.11 -34.69 -16.83
C ALA A 50 15.44 -36.13 -17.24
N LEU A 51 15.47 -37.03 -16.25
CA LEU A 51 15.47 -38.47 -16.45
C LEU A 51 14.19 -39.02 -15.84
N THR A 52 13.37 -39.57 -16.72
CA THR A 52 12.16 -40.35 -16.48
C THR A 52 12.33 -41.25 -15.25
N ALA A 53 11.54 -41.00 -14.21
CA ALA A 53 11.57 -41.79 -12.99
C ALA A 53 11.06 -43.21 -13.26
N VAL A 54 11.99 -44.18 -13.25
CA VAL A 54 11.67 -45.59 -13.05
C VAL A 54 11.19 -45.75 -11.60
N PRO A 55 10.04 -46.39 -11.33
CA PRO A 55 9.57 -46.56 -9.96
C PRO A 55 10.53 -47.49 -9.21
N ARG A 56 11.31 -46.92 -8.29
CA ARG A 56 12.11 -47.64 -7.31
C ARG A 56 11.14 -48.41 -6.40
N ALA A 57 11.28 -49.73 -6.39
CA ALA A 57 10.52 -50.62 -5.51
C ALA A 57 10.54 -50.09 -4.07
N ALA A 58 9.35 -49.97 -3.48
CA ALA A 58 9.13 -49.52 -2.12
C ALA A 58 9.88 -50.45 -1.13
N GLY A 59 10.88 -49.90 -0.44
CA GLY A 59 11.42 -50.53 0.77
C GLY A 59 10.33 -50.58 1.86
N PRO A 60 10.53 -51.38 2.93
CA PRO A 60 9.55 -51.49 4.01
C PRO A 60 9.26 -50.10 4.58
N ALA A 61 7.97 -49.77 4.67
CA ALA A 61 7.48 -48.50 5.18
C ALA A 61 8.08 -48.24 6.56
N GLN A 62 8.93 -47.21 6.66
CA GLN A 62 9.38 -46.67 7.94
C GLN A 62 8.14 -46.29 8.77
N PRO A 63 8.07 -46.63 10.06
CA PRO A 63 6.95 -46.22 10.90
C PRO A 63 6.84 -44.69 10.89
N GLN A 64 5.67 -44.18 10.52
CA GLN A 64 5.39 -42.75 10.49
C GLN A 64 5.62 -42.16 11.89
N PRO A 65 6.30 -41.01 12.01
CA PRO A 65 6.48 -40.36 13.29
C PRO A 65 5.11 -39.96 13.89
N PRO A 66 4.96 -39.99 15.23
CA PRO A 66 3.73 -39.60 15.89
C PRO A 66 3.39 -38.14 15.57
N SER A 67 2.10 -37.88 15.35
CA SER A 67 1.60 -36.52 15.14
C SER A 67 1.79 -35.64 16.38
N VAL A 68 1.77 -34.31 16.21
CA VAL A 68 1.90 -33.36 17.32
C VAL A 68 0.84 -33.60 18.41
N GLY A 69 -0.40 -33.91 18.03
CA GLY A 69 -1.47 -34.23 18.99
C GLY A 69 -1.16 -35.49 19.81
N GLN A 70 -0.61 -36.53 19.17
CA GLN A 70 -0.21 -37.77 19.85
C GLN A 70 0.99 -37.55 20.77
N LEU A 71 1.97 -36.75 20.37
CA LEU A 71 3.13 -36.39 21.20
C LEU A 71 2.72 -35.62 22.46
N LEU A 72 1.82 -34.64 22.31
CA LEU A 72 1.31 -33.87 23.45
C LEU A 72 0.48 -34.74 24.40
N ALA A 73 -0.32 -35.67 23.87
CA ALA A 73 -1.09 -36.60 24.69
C ALA A 73 -0.22 -37.61 25.42
N TRP A 74 0.87 -38.09 24.79
CA TRP A 74 1.87 -38.92 25.43
C TRP A 74 2.59 -38.16 26.55
N ALA A 75 3.01 -36.91 26.28
CA ALA A 75 3.73 -36.09 27.24
C ALA A 75 2.88 -35.76 28.48
N ASP A 76 1.57 -35.53 28.33
CA ASP A 76 0.66 -35.29 29.46
C ASP A 76 0.55 -36.48 30.42
N ASN A 77 0.63 -37.72 29.88
CA ASN A 77 0.55 -38.95 30.67
C ASN A 77 1.92 -39.41 31.20
N HIS A 78 2.96 -38.62 30.97
CA HIS A 78 4.31 -38.96 31.39
C HIS A 78 4.49 -38.77 32.90
N THR A 79 5.29 -39.62 33.53
CA THR A 79 5.61 -39.53 34.97
C THR A 79 6.57 -38.38 35.28
N ASP A 80 7.43 -38.05 34.32
CA ASP A 80 8.35 -36.91 34.38
C ASP A 80 7.59 -35.57 34.33
N GLU A 81 7.89 -34.69 35.28
CA GLU A 81 7.31 -33.35 35.37
C GLU A 81 7.82 -32.42 34.27
N GLU A 82 9.09 -32.52 33.86
CA GLU A 82 9.67 -31.65 32.83
C GLU A 82 9.01 -31.89 31.47
N ILE A 83 8.69 -33.16 31.16
CA ILE A 83 8.00 -33.56 29.93
C ILE A 83 6.55 -33.02 29.91
N ARG A 84 5.86 -33.05 31.06
CA ARG A 84 4.52 -32.46 31.20
C ARG A 84 4.54 -30.94 31.10
N ASP A 85 5.54 -30.29 31.69
CA ASP A 85 5.74 -28.85 31.55
C ASP A 85 6.04 -28.45 30.10
N GLN A 86 6.83 -29.25 29.39
CA GLN A 86 7.09 -29.04 27.97
C GLN A 86 5.80 -29.17 27.14
N SER A 87 4.93 -30.13 27.44
CA SER A 87 3.63 -30.26 26.75
C SER A 87 2.74 -29.04 26.98
N SER A 88 2.70 -28.53 28.21
CA SER A 88 1.96 -27.34 28.59
C SER A 88 2.45 -26.10 27.82
N ARG A 89 3.77 -25.86 27.79
CA ARG A 89 4.38 -24.76 27.01
C ARG A 89 4.11 -24.90 25.52
N ALA A 90 4.24 -26.11 24.98
CA ALA A 90 3.97 -26.36 23.56
C ALA A 90 2.50 -26.11 23.19
N ARG A 91 1.55 -26.42 24.07
CA ARG A 91 0.13 -26.10 23.87
C ARG A 91 -0.13 -24.62 23.82
N LEU A 92 0.48 -23.84 24.72
CA LEU A 92 0.36 -22.39 24.71
C LEU A 92 0.93 -21.80 23.40
N ALA A 93 2.09 -22.29 22.95
CA ALA A 93 2.69 -21.88 21.68
C ALA A 93 1.78 -22.20 20.47
N LEU A 94 1.24 -23.42 20.41
CA LEU A 94 0.31 -23.83 19.35
C LEU A 94 -1.00 -23.02 19.37
N ALA A 95 -1.53 -22.71 20.56
CA ALA A 95 -2.71 -21.86 20.69
C ALA A 95 -2.43 -20.44 20.18
N GLY A 96 -1.26 -19.89 20.47
CA GLY A 96 -0.81 -18.61 19.93
C GLY A 96 -0.70 -18.61 18.41
N LEU A 97 -0.05 -19.64 17.83
CA LEU A 97 0.10 -19.78 16.38
C LEU A 97 -1.26 -19.92 15.67
N ARG A 98 -2.18 -20.70 16.24
CA ARG A 98 -3.54 -20.86 15.68
C ARG A 98 -4.29 -19.54 15.66
N ARG A 99 -4.29 -18.79 16.77
CA ARG A 99 -4.91 -17.46 16.80
C ARG A 99 -4.32 -16.54 15.74
N ARG A 100 -3.00 -16.55 15.57
CA ARG A 100 -2.35 -15.73 14.54
C ARG A 100 -2.78 -16.14 13.13
N TYR A 101 -2.80 -17.43 12.86
CA TYR A 101 -3.29 -17.97 11.60
C TYR A 101 -4.74 -17.56 11.32
N ASP A 102 -5.62 -17.69 12.31
CA ASP A 102 -7.02 -17.29 12.19
C ASP A 102 -7.15 -15.78 11.90
N THR A 103 -6.37 -14.95 12.60
CA THR A 103 -6.31 -13.49 12.34
C THR A 103 -5.81 -13.19 10.92
N ASP A 104 -4.74 -13.84 10.46
CA ASP A 104 -4.19 -13.61 9.12
C ASP A 104 -5.18 -14.07 8.03
N LYS A 105 -5.95 -15.13 8.30
CA LYS A 105 -7.04 -15.59 7.44
C LYS A 105 -8.16 -14.56 7.36
N GLU A 106 -8.64 -14.07 8.51
CA GLU A 106 -9.66 -13.02 8.57
C GLU A 106 -9.20 -11.74 7.84
N LEU A 107 -7.94 -11.33 8.03
CA LEU A 107 -7.37 -10.19 7.31
C LEU A 107 -7.37 -10.39 5.79
N THR A 108 -7.08 -11.61 5.34
CA THR A 108 -7.15 -11.95 3.91
C THR A 108 -8.58 -11.86 3.39
N GLU A 109 -9.55 -12.40 4.13
CA GLU A 109 -10.97 -12.33 3.78
C GLU A 109 -11.46 -10.87 3.70
N ILE A 110 -11.13 -10.04 4.69
CA ILE A 110 -11.43 -8.60 4.71
C ILE A 110 -10.79 -7.90 3.50
N GLY A 111 -9.52 -8.19 3.20
CA GLY A 111 -8.81 -7.62 2.06
C GLY A 111 -9.53 -7.94 0.74
N THR A 112 -9.91 -9.20 0.52
CA THR A 112 -10.63 -9.59 -0.70
C THR A 112 -12.01 -8.95 -0.81
N GLU A 113 -12.70 -8.73 0.32
CA GLU A 113 -14.00 -8.06 0.31
C GLU A 113 -13.86 -6.55 0.06
N ALA A 114 -12.83 -5.92 0.63
CA ALA A 114 -12.50 -4.52 0.35
C ALA A 114 -12.26 -4.28 -1.14
N GLU A 115 -11.48 -5.14 -1.80
CA GLU A 115 -11.25 -5.07 -3.25
C GLU A 115 -12.56 -5.18 -4.07
N ARG A 116 -13.47 -6.09 -3.67
CA ARG A 116 -14.78 -6.22 -4.33
C ARG A 116 -15.63 -4.97 -4.17
N LEU A 117 -15.66 -4.38 -2.96
CA LEU A 117 -16.39 -3.15 -2.70
C LEU A 117 -15.82 -1.97 -3.49
N GLU A 118 -14.50 -1.88 -3.62
CA GLU A 118 -13.85 -0.87 -4.46
C GLU A 118 -14.23 -1.00 -5.93
N GLN A 119 -14.25 -2.23 -6.46
CA GLN A 119 -14.73 -2.49 -7.83
C GLN A 119 -16.18 -2.05 -8.00
N ARG A 120 -17.05 -2.34 -7.02
CA ARG A 120 -18.45 -1.92 -7.07
C ARG A 120 -18.62 -0.40 -7.00
N LEU A 121 -17.82 0.27 -6.19
CA LEU A 121 -17.79 1.74 -6.14
C LEU A 121 -17.31 2.33 -7.46
N ALA A 122 -16.32 1.73 -8.11
CA ALA A 122 -15.84 2.15 -9.42
C ALA A 122 -16.94 2.01 -10.48
N GLU A 123 -17.70 0.90 -10.47
CA GLU A 123 -18.85 0.71 -11.34
C GLU A 123 -19.94 1.76 -11.12
N ILE A 124 -20.28 2.04 -9.85
CA ILE A 124 -21.27 3.07 -9.51
C ILE A 124 -20.81 4.45 -9.98
N ARG A 125 -19.53 4.81 -9.77
CA ARG A 125 -18.97 6.07 -10.26
C ARG A 125 -18.94 6.16 -11.78
N ALA A 126 -18.68 5.06 -12.47
CA ALA A 126 -18.77 5.01 -13.93
C ALA A 126 -20.20 5.27 -14.40
N ARG A 127 -21.20 4.65 -13.75
CA ARG A 127 -22.62 4.91 -14.02
C ARG A 127 -23.02 6.35 -13.72
N GLU A 128 -22.55 6.91 -12.62
CA GLU A 128 -22.78 8.31 -12.30
C GLU A 128 -22.19 9.23 -13.38
N ALA A 129 -20.98 8.94 -13.86
CA ALA A 129 -20.35 9.71 -14.94
C ALA A 129 -21.09 9.57 -16.29
N GLU A 130 -21.64 8.38 -16.60
CA GLU A 130 -22.49 8.16 -17.77
C GLU A 130 -23.79 8.95 -17.71
N LEU A 131 -24.43 9.00 -16.54
CA LEU A 131 -25.72 9.67 -16.32
C LEU A 131 -25.56 11.16 -16.03
N ALA A 132 -24.35 11.62 -15.69
CA ALA A 132 -24.09 13.02 -15.38
C ALA A 132 -24.44 13.89 -16.60
N PRO A 133 -25.30 14.90 -16.44
CA PRO A 133 -25.66 15.77 -17.55
C PRO A 133 -24.40 16.47 -18.07
N ALA A 134 -24.19 16.43 -19.39
CA ALA A 134 -23.09 17.13 -20.01
C ALA A 134 -23.16 18.61 -19.61
N LYS A 135 -22.13 19.10 -18.89
CA LYS A 135 -22.05 20.51 -18.50
C LYS A 135 -22.08 21.35 -19.76
N GLN A 136 -23.21 22.02 -20.00
CA GLN A 136 -23.37 22.92 -21.13
C GLN A 136 -22.31 24.02 -21.01
N LYS A 137 -21.40 24.08 -21.99
CA LYS A 137 -20.49 25.21 -22.13
C LYS A 137 -21.37 26.42 -22.43
N LYS A 138 -21.46 27.37 -21.50
CA LYS A 138 -22.16 28.64 -21.74
C LYS A 138 -21.54 29.29 -22.97
N ALA A 139 -22.27 29.26 -24.09
CA ALA A 139 -21.88 29.98 -25.28
C ALA A 139 -21.73 31.46 -24.91
N ARG A 140 -20.58 32.05 -25.22
CA ARG A 140 -20.35 33.47 -24.97
C ARG A 140 -21.35 34.24 -25.81
N THR A 141 -22.17 35.07 -25.18
CA THR A 141 -23.15 35.93 -25.86
C THR A 141 -22.45 36.70 -26.99
N PRO A 142 -22.94 36.60 -28.24
CA PRO A 142 -22.40 37.37 -29.36
C PRO A 142 -22.36 38.85 -28.98
N VAL A 143 -21.22 39.47 -29.26
CA VAL A 143 -21.02 40.89 -28.99
C VAL A 143 -21.55 41.66 -30.18
N ASP A 144 -22.59 42.47 -29.95
CA ASP A 144 -23.29 43.29 -30.94
C ASP A 144 -22.57 44.63 -31.22
N TYR A 145 -21.26 44.57 -31.44
CA TYR A 145 -20.47 45.71 -31.91
C TYR A 145 -19.16 45.25 -32.56
N PRO A 146 -18.69 45.97 -33.60
CA PRO A 146 -17.40 45.68 -34.22
C PRO A 146 -16.25 46.06 -33.28
N ALA A 147 -15.80 45.10 -32.47
CA ALA A 147 -14.81 45.35 -31.40
C ALA A 147 -13.46 45.90 -31.90
N ALA A 148 -13.09 45.71 -33.16
CA ALA A 148 -11.89 46.30 -33.74
C ALA A 148 -12.06 47.80 -33.99
N GLU A 149 -13.21 48.21 -34.53
CA GLU A 149 -13.54 49.62 -34.80
C GLU A 149 -13.68 50.42 -33.50
N VAL A 150 -14.39 49.86 -32.51
CA VAL A 150 -14.53 50.50 -31.20
C VAL A 150 -13.16 50.67 -30.52
N ARG A 151 -12.22 49.72 -30.72
CA ARG A 151 -10.85 49.81 -30.18
C ARG A 151 -10.00 50.86 -30.88
N ALA A 152 -10.06 50.94 -32.21
CA ALA A 152 -9.35 51.95 -32.97
C ALA A 152 -9.81 53.36 -32.56
N TRP A 153 -11.13 53.55 -32.45
CA TRP A 153 -11.68 54.80 -31.98
C TRP A 153 -11.32 55.12 -30.53
N ALA A 154 -11.34 54.13 -29.62
CA ALA A 154 -10.95 54.35 -28.24
C ALA A 154 -9.49 54.82 -28.13
N ALA A 155 -8.59 54.29 -28.96
CA ALA A 155 -7.20 54.71 -29.02
C ALA A 155 -7.06 56.16 -29.52
N GLU A 156 -7.82 56.55 -30.55
CA GLU A 156 -7.86 57.93 -31.06
C GLU A 156 -8.43 58.91 -30.03
N ALA A 157 -9.48 58.51 -29.30
CA ALA A 157 -10.14 59.31 -28.28
C ALA A 157 -9.41 59.30 -26.92
N GLY A 158 -8.26 58.62 -26.81
CA GLY A 158 -7.47 58.54 -25.58
C GLY A 158 -8.13 57.74 -24.45
N MET A 159 -9.10 56.88 -24.75
CA MET A 159 -9.80 56.07 -23.77
C MET A 159 -9.08 54.73 -23.51
N PRO A 160 -8.94 54.31 -22.23
CA PRO A 160 -8.26 53.07 -21.88
C PRO A 160 -9.08 51.86 -22.32
N CYS A 161 -8.59 51.11 -23.31
CA CYS A 161 -9.17 49.86 -23.76
C CYS A 161 -8.11 48.74 -23.82
N SER A 162 -8.47 47.55 -23.38
CA SER A 162 -7.61 46.36 -23.50
C SER A 162 -7.36 46.00 -24.98
N PRO A 163 -6.13 45.60 -25.36
CA PRO A 163 -5.82 45.18 -26.73
C PRO A 163 -6.50 43.86 -27.10
N THR A 164 -6.96 43.06 -26.12
CA THR A 164 -7.65 41.79 -26.34
C THR A 164 -8.88 41.66 -25.44
N GLY A 165 -9.87 40.86 -25.86
CA GLY A 165 -11.08 40.58 -25.08
C GLY A 165 -12.27 41.51 -25.37
N ARG A 166 -13.18 41.62 -24.40
CA ARG A 166 -14.41 42.41 -24.52
C ARG A 166 -14.09 43.89 -24.27
N VAL A 167 -14.59 44.76 -25.14
CA VAL A 167 -14.42 46.21 -24.99
C VAL A 167 -15.24 46.71 -23.79
N PRO A 168 -14.68 47.56 -22.92
CA PRO A 168 -15.42 48.12 -21.79
C PRO A 168 -16.71 48.81 -22.22
N LYS A 169 -17.80 48.61 -21.46
CA LYS A 169 -19.13 49.16 -21.80
C LYS A 169 -19.12 50.68 -21.98
N ALA A 170 -18.38 51.40 -21.13
CA ALA A 170 -18.26 52.85 -21.23
C ALA A 170 -17.72 53.32 -22.59
N VAL A 171 -16.76 52.57 -23.17
CA VAL A 171 -16.20 52.87 -24.49
C VAL A 171 -17.23 52.56 -25.58
N VAL A 172 -17.95 51.44 -25.48
CA VAL A 172 -18.99 51.06 -26.45
C VAL A 172 -20.14 52.08 -26.44
N ASP A 173 -20.59 52.52 -25.27
CA ASP A 173 -21.69 53.47 -25.13
C ASP A 173 -21.30 54.84 -25.70
N ALA A 174 -20.08 55.33 -25.42
CA ALA A 174 -19.58 56.58 -25.98
C ALA A 174 -19.34 56.50 -27.50
N TRP A 175 -18.94 55.33 -28.02
CA TRP A 175 -18.85 55.08 -29.45
C TRP A 175 -20.25 55.12 -30.11
N ARG A 176 -21.25 54.46 -29.50
CA ARG A 176 -22.63 54.48 -30.00
C ARG A 176 -23.27 55.87 -29.95
N ALA A 177 -22.96 56.68 -28.94
CA ALA A 177 -23.46 58.04 -28.80
C ALA A 177 -22.97 58.99 -29.90
N ARG A 178 -21.90 58.65 -30.63
CA ARG A 178 -21.39 59.43 -31.78
C ARG A 178 -22.10 59.07 -33.10
N GLU A 179 -22.64 57.85 -33.20
CA GLU A 179 -23.26 57.30 -34.42
C GLU A 179 -24.79 57.57 -34.45
N GLN A 180 -25.35 58.14 -33.38
CA GLN A 180 -26.73 58.63 -33.28
C GLN A 180 -26.79 60.12 -33.58
#